data_AF-A0A1M6PB49-F1
#
_entry.id   AF-A0A1M6PB49-F1
#
_cell.length_a   1.000
_cell.length_b   1.000
_cell.length_c   1.000
_cell.angle_alpha   90.00
_cell.angle_beta   90.00
_cell.angle_gamma   90.00
#
_symmetry.space_group_name_H-M   'P 1'
#
loop_
_entity.id
_entity.type
_entity.pdbx_description
1 polymer ?
#
loop_
_entity_poly.entity_id
_entity_poly.type
_entity_poly.pdbx_seq_one_letter_code
_entity_poly.pdbx_strand_id
1 'polypeptide(L)'
;MDEEINPELEKRILTKHKGVESIVAIVFLLVFILGIFIWDFLEDNTTMIFLLILGIIFFVISSKSKKLGPLFKTVALFIIIHLVIFPNIYLYHLNRTPKGIEFYEKITKSEKEIALQNLQKIYSPKNLSENRRLIKDIQFNNTRKLDSPISYFSDNNILVLNKYLLYKGYLTINNTLDDEINQAAIMTTPPPIESSKIRDILVVCDSSGTFVTSLYHPSVLNFIDEGKQLSDFIDEVADYSNERLIQYELNRKKIELEDQFWDYNKILPFVFTSLFTDNMKPVSRTAQWMFGIHYVIIFFIVAALLSNYLGRIFPK
;
A
#
# COMPACT_ATOMS: atom_id res chain seq x y z
N MET A 1 -19.74 21.69 -59.79
CA MET A 1 -18.35 21.78 -60.26
C MET A 1 -17.59 20.92 -59.28
N ASP A 2 -17.52 19.64 -59.59
CA ASP A 2 -16.97 18.64 -58.68
C ASP A 2 -15.46 18.64 -58.87
N GLU A 3 -14.74 19.11 -57.86
CA GLU A 3 -13.28 19.06 -57.82
C GLU A 3 -12.86 17.59 -57.70
N GLU A 4 -12.33 17.03 -58.78
CA GLU A 4 -11.85 15.66 -58.84
C GLU A 4 -10.61 15.54 -57.94
N ILE A 5 -10.79 14.97 -56.74
CA ILE A 5 -9.70 14.83 -55.76
C ILE A 5 -8.63 13.91 -56.34
N ASN A 6 -7.39 14.40 -56.35
CA ASN A 6 -6.24 13.66 -56.86
C ASN A 6 -6.08 12.30 -56.13
N PRO A 7 -6.17 11.15 -56.82
CA PRO A 7 -6.10 9.82 -56.22
C PRO A 7 -4.76 9.53 -55.54
N GLU A 8 -3.68 10.23 -55.93
CA GLU A 8 -2.38 10.13 -55.29
C GLU A 8 -2.38 10.77 -53.89
N LEU A 9 -3.15 11.86 -53.71
CA LEU A 9 -3.32 12.54 -52.42
C LEU A 9 -4.15 11.66 -51.47
N GLU A 10 -5.21 11.03 -51.97
CA GLU A 10 -6.05 10.10 -51.20
C GLU A 10 -5.24 8.88 -50.71
N LYS A 11 -4.40 8.29 -51.58
CA LYS A 11 -3.51 7.18 -51.23
C LYS A 11 -2.49 7.58 -50.16
N ARG A 12 -1.94 8.79 -50.21
CA ARG A 12 -1.01 9.33 -49.18
C ARG A 12 -1.69 9.59 -47.85
N ILE A 13 -2.94 10.06 -47.85
CA ILE A 13 -3.73 10.25 -46.63
C ILE A 13 -4.02 8.89 -45.98
N LEU A 14 -4.43 7.89 -46.78
CA LEU A 14 -4.73 6.53 -46.30
C LEU A 14 -3.50 5.80 -45.73
N THR A 15 -2.32 5.91 -46.33
CA THR A 15 -1.10 5.29 -45.81
C THR A 15 -0.60 5.98 -44.54
N LYS A 16 -0.74 7.30 -44.43
CA LYS A 16 -0.42 8.05 -43.20
C LYS A 16 -1.29 7.61 -42.02
N HIS A 17 -2.57 7.35 -42.25
CA HIS A 17 -3.48 6.88 -41.19
C HIS A 17 -3.15 5.46 -40.68
N LYS A 18 -2.75 4.54 -41.57
CA LYS A 18 -2.34 3.17 -41.14
C LYS A 18 -1.08 3.16 -40.29
N GLY A 19 -0.11 4.04 -40.56
CA GLY A 19 1.11 4.16 -39.76
C GLY A 19 0.82 4.61 -38.32
N VAL A 20 -0.12 5.55 -38.14
CA VAL A 20 -0.51 6.06 -36.82
C VAL A 20 -1.19 4.97 -35.98
N GLU A 21 -2.05 4.14 -36.57
CA GLU A 21 -2.71 3.04 -35.84
C GLU A 21 -1.69 2.00 -35.33
N SER A 22 -0.70 1.64 -36.14
CA SER A 22 0.38 0.72 -35.74
C SER A 22 1.27 1.30 -34.65
N ILE A 23 1.62 2.58 -34.73
CA ILE A 23 2.43 3.25 -33.70
C ILE A 23 1.67 3.31 -32.37
N VAL A 24 0.37 3.64 -32.40
CA VAL A 24 -0.47 3.65 -31.19
C VAL A 24 -0.54 2.25 -30.56
N ALA A 25 -0.69 1.19 -31.38
CA ALA A 25 -0.72 -0.18 -30.88
C ALA A 25 0.61 -0.62 -30.25
N ILE A 26 1.75 -0.22 -30.82
CA ILE A 26 3.08 -0.54 -30.29
C ILE A 26 3.35 0.22 -28.99
N VAL A 27 3.12 1.53 -28.96
CA VAL A 27 3.27 2.34 -27.74
C VAL A 27 2.37 1.80 -26.64
N PHE A 28 1.15 1.39 -26.98
CA PHE A 28 0.22 0.77 -26.06
C PHE A 28 0.76 -0.57 -25.49
N LEU A 29 1.28 -1.46 -26.34
CA LEU A 29 1.87 -2.72 -25.88
C LEU A 29 3.04 -2.47 -24.93
N LEU A 30 3.86 -1.46 -25.20
CA LEU A 30 4.97 -1.07 -24.34
C LEU A 30 4.49 -0.53 -22.99
N VAL A 31 3.45 0.31 -22.96
CA VAL A 31 2.85 0.81 -21.70
C VAL A 31 2.21 -0.33 -20.90
N PHE A 32 1.57 -1.29 -21.57
CA PHE A 32 0.99 -2.46 -20.92
C PHE A 32 2.06 -3.37 -20.31
N ILE A 33 3.14 -3.67 -21.05
CA ILE A 33 4.29 -4.42 -20.54
C ILE A 33 4.93 -3.68 -19.37
N LEU A 34 5.12 -2.36 -19.48
CA LEU A 34 5.65 -1.54 -18.40
C LEU A 34 4.75 -1.56 -17.16
N GLY A 35 3.43 -1.52 -17.34
CA GLY A 35 2.46 -1.65 -16.25
C GLY A 35 2.55 -2.99 -15.53
N ILE A 36 2.81 -4.09 -16.25
CA ILE A 36 3.09 -5.41 -15.64
C ILE A 36 4.39 -5.37 -14.83
N PHE A 37 5.45 -4.74 -15.35
CA PHE A 37 6.73 -4.65 -14.64
C PHE A 37 6.68 -3.75 -13.40
N ILE A 38 5.81 -2.74 -13.39
CA ILE A 38 5.65 -1.82 -12.26
C ILE A 38 4.61 -2.35 -11.25
N TRP A 39 3.87 -3.40 -11.59
CA TRP A 39 2.79 -3.96 -10.75
C TRP A 39 3.19 -4.20 -9.30
N ASP A 40 4.35 -4.82 -9.09
CA ASP A 40 4.86 -5.15 -7.75
C ASP A 40 5.27 -3.92 -6.92
N PHE A 41 5.36 -2.74 -7.56
CA PHE A 41 5.74 -1.47 -6.94
C PHE A 41 4.54 -0.55 -6.67
N LEU A 42 3.32 -0.91 -7.10
CA LEU A 42 2.15 -0.06 -6.91
C LEU A 42 1.47 -0.34 -5.57
N GLU A 43 1.36 0.68 -4.72
CA GLU A 43 0.49 0.67 -3.55
C GLU A 43 -0.98 0.38 -3.95
N ASP A 44 -1.78 -0.14 -3.00
CA ASP A 44 -3.13 -0.68 -3.23
C ASP A 44 -4.06 0.23 -4.06
N ASN A 45 -4.04 1.54 -3.80
CA ASN A 45 -4.87 2.50 -4.55
C ASN A 45 -4.29 2.87 -5.92
N THR A 46 -2.99 2.74 -6.09
CA THR A 46 -2.29 3.14 -7.32
C THR A 46 -2.60 2.17 -8.45
N THR A 47 -2.69 0.87 -8.15
CA THR A 47 -3.11 -0.16 -9.12
C THR A 47 -4.49 0.14 -9.70
N MET A 48 -5.46 0.48 -8.83
CA MET A 48 -6.82 0.82 -9.24
C MET A 48 -6.84 2.08 -10.12
N ILE A 49 -6.14 3.13 -9.73
CA ILE A 49 -6.05 4.39 -10.49
C ILE A 49 -5.43 4.13 -11.87
N PHE A 50 -4.36 3.34 -11.92
CA PHE A 50 -3.72 2.96 -13.17
C PHE A 50 -4.69 2.23 -14.12
N LEU A 51 -5.42 1.22 -13.62
CA LEU A 51 -6.40 0.49 -14.42
C LEU A 51 -7.56 1.38 -14.89
N LEU A 52 -7.99 2.34 -14.06
CA LEU A 52 -9.01 3.30 -14.45
C LEU A 52 -8.52 4.21 -15.59
N ILE A 53 -7.30 4.77 -15.46
CA ILE A 53 -6.67 5.59 -16.50
C ILE A 53 -6.53 4.78 -17.79
N LEU A 54 -6.09 3.52 -17.69
CA LEU A 54 -5.95 2.62 -18.82
C LEU A 54 -7.29 2.41 -19.53
N GLY A 55 -8.36 2.14 -18.78
CA GLY A 55 -9.72 2.00 -19.33
C GLY A 55 -10.20 3.27 -20.04
N ILE A 56 -9.95 4.45 -19.47
CA ILE A 56 -10.29 5.75 -20.08
C ILE A 56 -9.51 5.96 -21.38
N ILE A 57 -8.21 5.64 -21.41
CA ILE A 57 -7.37 5.75 -22.62
C ILE A 57 -7.95 4.87 -23.73
N PHE A 58 -8.30 3.61 -23.44
CA PHE A 58 -8.94 2.73 -24.43
C PHE A 58 -10.25 3.31 -24.95
N PHE A 59 -11.07 3.89 -24.07
CA PHE A 59 -12.31 4.52 -24.47
C PHE A 59 -12.08 5.73 -25.40
N VAL A 60 -11.09 6.58 -25.12
CA VAL A 60 -10.74 7.73 -25.96
C VAL A 60 -10.23 7.28 -27.33
N ILE A 61 -9.32 6.29 -27.38
CA ILE A 61 -8.79 5.74 -28.63
C ILE A 61 -9.91 5.12 -29.47
N SER A 62 -10.87 4.47 -28.80
CA SER A 62 -11.99 3.81 -29.47
C SER A 62 -12.85 4.77 -30.32
N SER A 63 -12.93 6.03 -29.92
CA SER A 63 -13.67 7.07 -30.63
C SER A 63 -12.94 7.55 -31.88
N LYS A 64 -11.63 7.29 -32.00
CA LYS A 64 -10.78 7.72 -33.12
C LYS A 64 -10.59 6.66 -34.19
N SER A 65 -10.67 5.37 -33.87
CA SER A 65 -10.53 4.28 -34.86
C SER A 65 -11.89 3.72 -35.27
N LYS A 66 -12.27 3.89 -36.55
CA LYS A 66 -13.52 3.31 -37.08
C LYS A 66 -13.51 1.79 -37.09
N LYS A 67 -12.36 1.18 -37.42
CA LYS A 67 -12.21 -0.29 -37.54
C LYS A 67 -12.01 -0.96 -36.18
N LEU A 68 -11.18 -0.38 -35.32
CA LEU A 68 -10.83 -0.95 -34.01
C LEU A 68 -11.71 -0.44 -32.86
N GLY A 69 -12.48 0.63 -33.08
CA GLY A 69 -13.30 1.29 -32.08
C GLY A 69 -14.17 0.36 -31.25
N PRO A 70 -15.03 -0.48 -31.85
CA PRO A 70 -15.88 -1.39 -31.08
C PRO A 70 -15.10 -2.34 -30.16
N LEU A 71 -13.94 -2.85 -30.60
CA LEU A 71 -13.08 -3.69 -29.77
C LEU A 71 -12.51 -2.89 -28.59
N PHE A 72 -11.94 -1.71 -28.85
CA PHE A 72 -11.39 -0.86 -27.80
C PHE A 72 -12.43 -0.39 -26.79
N LYS A 73 -13.66 -0.09 -27.21
CA LYS A 73 -14.79 0.18 -26.28
C LYS A 73 -15.07 -1.01 -25.38
N THR A 74 -15.11 -2.21 -25.97
CA THR A 74 -15.39 -3.43 -25.21
C THR A 74 -14.28 -3.74 -24.20
N VAL A 75 -13.01 -3.56 -24.60
CA VAL A 75 -11.85 -3.70 -23.70
C VAL A 75 -11.87 -2.64 -22.60
N ALA A 76 -12.18 -1.37 -22.91
CA ALA A 76 -12.33 -0.32 -21.91
C ALA A 76 -13.40 -0.67 -20.87
N LEU A 77 -14.58 -1.13 -21.33
CA LEU A 77 -15.66 -1.56 -20.45
C LEU A 77 -15.24 -2.76 -19.60
N PHE A 78 -14.54 -3.73 -20.16
CA PHE A 78 -13.99 -4.85 -19.40
C PHE A 78 -13.06 -4.36 -18.28
N ILE A 79 -12.08 -3.50 -18.60
CA ILE A 79 -11.14 -2.99 -17.60
C ILE A 79 -11.87 -2.22 -16.49
N ILE A 80 -12.71 -1.25 -16.84
CA ILE A 80 -13.38 -0.39 -15.86
C ILE A 80 -14.37 -1.19 -15.01
N ILE A 81 -15.18 -2.05 -15.63
CA ILE A 81 -16.21 -2.78 -14.91
C ILE A 81 -15.60 -3.96 -14.14
N HIS A 82 -14.86 -4.83 -14.82
CA HIS A 82 -14.35 -6.09 -14.25
C HIS A 82 -13.15 -5.89 -13.34
N LEU A 83 -12.21 -5.00 -13.72
CA LEU A 83 -10.96 -4.84 -12.98
C LEU A 83 -10.98 -3.68 -12.00
N VAL A 84 -11.85 -2.69 -12.16
CA VAL A 84 -11.95 -1.55 -11.22
C VAL A 84 -13.21 -1.65 -10.37
N ILE A 85 -14.39 -1.66 -10.96
CA ILE A 85 -15.66 -1.60 -10.22
C ILE A 85 -15.86 -2.88 -9.38
N PHE A 86 -15.81 -4.06 -9.99
CA PHE A 86 -16.12 -5.30 -9.27
C PHE A 86 -15.19 -5.56 -8.07
N PRO A 87 -13.86 -5.47 -8.17
CA PRO A 87 -12.96 -5.65 -7.02
C PRO A 87 -13.28 -4.70 -5.86
N ASN A 88 -13.68 -3.46 -6.15
CA ASN A 88 -14.12 -2.53 -5.11
C ASN A 88 -15.46 -2.95 -4.47
N ILE A 89 -16.42 -3.46 -5.25
CA ILE A 89 -17.67 -4.01 -4.70
C ILE A 89 -17.38 -5.23 -3.82
N TYR A 90 -16.51 -6.13 -4.28
CA TYR A 90 -16.06 -7.30 -3.52
C TYR A 90 -15.39 -6.89 -2.21
N LEU A 91 -14.44 -5.96 -2.27
CA LEU A 91 -13.74 -5.45 -1.10
C LEU A 91 -14.69 -4.76 -0.11
N TYR A 92 -15.63 -3.95 -0.62
CA TYR A 92 -16.67 -3.33 0.22
C TYR A 92 -17.53 -4.39 0.94
N HIS A 93 -17.88 -5.47 0.25
CA HIS A 93 -18.65 -6.56 0.83
C HIS A 93 -17.84 -7.33 1.88
N LEU A 94 -16.57 -7.66 1.58
CA LEU A 94 -15.67 -8.33 2.53
C LEU A 94 -15.42 -7.50 3.78
N ASN A 95 -15.28 -6.18 3.66
CA ASN A 95 -15.09 -5.29 4.82
C ASN A 95 -16.31 -5.21 5.74
N ARG A 96 -17.52 -5.47 5.22
CA ARG A 96 -18.76 -5.45 6.02
C ARG A 96 -19.20 -6.83 6.49
N THR A 97 -19.03 -7.84 5.65
CA THR A 97 -19.42 -9.22 5.89
C THR A 97 -18.32 -10.16 5.39
N PRO A 98 -17.20 -10.30 6.13
CA PRO A 98 -16.04 -11.10 5.73
C PRO A 98 -16.38 -12.56 5.42
N LYS A 99 -17.30 -13.15 6.19
CA LYS A 99 -17.81 -14.52 6.00
C LYS A 99 -18.84 -14.65 4.87
N GLY A 100 -19.16 -13.56 4.17
CA GLY A 100 -20.12 -13.55 3.08
C GLY A 100 -19.56 -14.13 1.79
N ILE A 101 -18.24 -14.21 1.67
CA ILE A 101 -17.51 -14.79 0.55
C ILE A 101 -16.45 -15.71 1.12
N GLU A 102 -16.44 -16.96 0.69
CA GLU A 102 -15.48 -17.96 1.12
C GLU A 102 -14.39 -18.11 0.05
N PHE A 103 -13.14 -18.02 0.46
CA PHE A 103 -12.00 -18.37 -0.39
C PHE A 103 -11.54 -19.77 -0.05
N TYR A 104 -10.84 -20.40 -0.99
CA TYR A 104 -10.19 -21.69 -0.73
C TYR A 104 -9.32 -21.60 0.53
N GLU A 105 -9.47 -22.56 1.46
CA GLU A 105 -8.90 -22.46 2.82
C GLU A 105 -7.41 -22.13 2.81
N LYS A 106 -6.65 -22.74 1.89
CA LYS A 106 -5.20 -22.49 1.75
C LYS A 106 -4.89 -21.03 1.43
N ILE A 107 -5.70 -20.38 0.61
CA ILE A 107 -5.56 -18.97 0.24
C ILE A 107 -5.81 -18.10 1.47
N THR A 108 -6.97 -18.28 2.12
CA THR A 108 -7.36 -17.52 3.32
C THR A 108 -6.29 -17.62 4.41
N LYS A 109 -5.77 -18.83 4.64
CA LYS A 109 -4.74 -19.09 5.66
C LYS A 109 -3.41 -18.40 5.32
N SER A 110 -2.99 -18.47 4.05
CA SER A 110 -1.79 -17.82 3.55
C SER A 110 -1.87 -16.29 3.66
N GLU A 111 -2.95 -15.69 3.16
CA GLU A 111 -3.15 -14.23 3.21
C GLU A 111 -3.25 -13.70 4.64
N LYS A 112 -3.92 -14.45 5.52
CA LYS A 112 -3.99 -14.14 6.95
C LYS A 112 -2.62 -14.18 7.62
N GLU A 113 -1.81 -15.20 7.32
CA GLU A 113 -0.45 -15.31 7.85
C GLU A 113 0.44 -14.14 7.38
N ILE A 114 0.38 -13.80 6.10
CA ILE A 114 1.10 -12.64 5.53
C ILE A 114 0.68 -11.35 6.23
N ALA A 115 -0.64 -11.15 6.42
CA ALA A 115 -1.16 -9.97 7.09
C ALA A 115 -0.69 -9.87 8.56
N LEU A 116 -0.66 -10.98 9.29
CA LEU A 116 -0.15 -11.03 10.66
C LEU A 116 1.36 -10.76 10.73
N GLN A 117 2.14 -11.32 9.79
CA GLN A 117 3.58 -11.06 9.70
C GLN A 117 3.88 -9.59 9.39
N ASN A 118 3.14 -8.98 8.46
CA ASN A 118 3.27 -7.56 8.14
C ASN A 118 2.90 -6.69 9.35
N LEU A 119 1.82 -7.03 10.06
CA LEU A 119 1.43 -6.33 11.28
C LEU A 119 2.53 -6.41 12.37
N GLN A 120 3.17 -7.58 12.53
CA GLN A 120 4.30 -7.73 13.45
C GLN A 120 5.50 -6.86 13.06
N LYS A 121 5.80 -6.75 11.75
CA LYS A 121 6.89 -5.89 11.25
C LYS A 121 6.59 -4.41 11.54
N ILE A 122 5.42 -3.93 11.14
CA ILE A 122 5.00 -2.52 11.27
C ILE A 122 5.01 -2.05 12.72
N TYR A 123 4.51 -2.87 13.65
CA TYR A 123 4.34 -2.45 15.05
C TYR A 123 5.47 -2.90 15.96
N SER A 124 6.12 -4.03 15.67
CA SER A 124 7.16 -4.61 16.53
C SER A 124 6.72 -4.71 18.00
N PRO A 125 5.60 -5.41 18.28
CA PRO A 125 4.93 -5.37 19.58
C PRO A 125 5.80 -5.85 20.75
N LYS A 126 6.79 -6.70 20.48
CA LYS A 126 7.79 -7.12 21.46
C LYS A 126 8.62 -5.92 21.94
N ASN A 127 9.18 -5.16 21.02
CA ASN A 127 9.97 -3.96 21.33
C ASN A 127 9.12 -2.91 22.06
N LEU A 128 7.87 -2.69 21.62
CA LEU A 128 6.96 -1.77 22.31
C LEU A 128 6.66 -2.22 23.75
N SER A 129 6.46 -3.54 23.97
CA SER A 129 6.21 -4.09 25.29
C SER A 129 7.44 -4.01 26.21
N GLU A 130 8.63 -4.23 25.65
CA GLU A 130 9.91 -4.09 26.35
C GLU A 130 10.17 -2.62 26.71
N ASN A 131 10.00 -1.69 25.77
CA ASN A 131 10.10 -0.25 26.01
C ASN A 131 9.13 0.21 27.10
N ARG A 132 7.88 -0.24 27.07
CA ARG A 132 6.89 0.08 28.11
C ARG A 132 7.33 -0.38 29.50
N ARG A 133 7.93 -1.58 29.62
CA ARG A 133 8.44 -2.10 30.90
C ARG A 133 9.65 -1.29 31.38
N LEU A 134 10.57 -0.99 30.46
CA LEU A 134 11.77 -0.20 30.73
C LEU A 134 11.42 1.22 31.22
N ILE A 135 10.50 1.90 30.53
CA ILE A 135 10.06 3.25 30.90
C ILE A 135 9.48 3.26 32.31
N LYS A 136 8.63 2.29 32.66
CA LYS A 136 8.10 2.16 34.03
C LYS A 136 9.20 1.97 35.07
N ASP A 137 10.22 1.16 34.77
CA ASP A 137 11.36 0.96 35.68
C ASP A 137 12.21 2.24 35.82
N ILE A 138 12.38 3.01 34.73
CA ILE A 138 13.04 4.33 34.75
C ILE A 138 12.27 5.31 35.64
N GLN A 139 10.96 5.46 35.41
CA GLN A 139 10.08 6.37 36.17
C GLN A 139 10.06 6.03 37.67
N PHE A 140 9.91 4.75 38.00
CA PHE A 140 9.77 4.30 39.38
C PHE A 140 11.06 4.48 40.20
N ASN A 141 12.23 4.21 39.60
CA ASN A 141 13.49 4.19 40.34
C ASN A 141 14.25 5.52 40.32
N ASN A 142 13.82 6.52 39.54
CA ASN A 142 14.65 7.70 39.25
C ASN A 142 13.91 9.05 39.30
N THR A 143 12.78 9.13 39.99
CA THR A 143 11.86 10.29 39.97
C THR A 143 12.58 11.65 40.05
N ARG A 144 13.47 11.85 41.03
CA ARG A 144 14.20 13.13 41.20
C ARG A 144 15.16 13.48 40.06
N LYS A 145 15.72 12.49 39.36
CA LYS A 145 16.65 12.72 38.25
C LYS A 145 15.93 13.06 36.95
N LEU A 146 14.66 12.65 36.83
CA LEU A 146 13.83 12.91 35.65
C LEU A 146 13.30 14.35 35.60
N ASP A 147 13.32 15.08 36.70
CA ASP A 147 13.04 16.53 36.75
C ASP A 147 14.10 17.37 36.02
N SER A 148 15.18 16.74 35.52
CA SER A 148 16.21 17.40 34.73
C SER A 148 15.63 17.90 33.40
N PRO A 149 16.02 19.11 32.93
CA PRO A 149 15.57 19.61 31.65
C PRO A 149 16.16 18.75 30.52
N ILE A 150 15.40 18.51 29.45
CA ILE A 150 15.88 17.72 28.30
C ILE A 150 17.07 18.39 27.61
N SER A 151 17.16 19.72 27.68
CA SER A 151 18.32 20.49 27.19
C SER A 151 19.64 20.07 27.84
N TYR A 152 19.62 19.33 28.95
CA TYR A 152 20.80 18.69 29.52
C TYR A 152 21.56 17.84 28.49
N PHE A 153 20.86 17.20 27.56
CA PHE A 153 21.49 16.34 26.55
C PHE A 153 22.02 17.09 25.31
N SER A 154 21.79 18.40 25.20
CA SER A 154 22.26 19.23 24.08
C SER A 154 23.79 19.23 23.94
N ASP A 155 24.49 19.17 25.07
CA ASP A 155 25.95 19.18 25.14
C ASP A 155 26.55 17.76 25.13
N ASN A 156 25.81 16.77 24.62
CA ASN A 156 26.17 15.34 24.65
C ASN A 156 26.43 14.79 26.06
N ASN A 157 25.79 15.37 27.08
CA ASN A 157 25.91 14.86 28.44
C ASN A 157 25.24 13.49 28.57
N ILE A 158 25.74 12.70 29.54
CA ILE A 158 25.20 11.40 29.90
C ILE A 158 24.51 11.52 31.25
N LEU A 159 23.20 11.25 31.29
CA LEU A 159 22.46 11.20 32.54
C LEU A 159 22.56 9.79 33.14
N VAL A 160 23.22 9.70 34.30
CA VAL A 160 23.39 8.44 35.03
C VAL A 160 22.17 8.22 35.94
N LEU A 161 21.39 7.19 35.63
CA LEU A 161 20.29 6.68 36.45
C LEU A 161 20.77 5.52 37.34
N ASN A 162 19.89 4.96 38.18
CA ASN A 162 20.27 3.87 39.09
C ASN A 162 20.76 2.62 38.34
N LYS A 163 20.03 2.20 37.29
CA LYS A 163 20.34 1.01 36.48
C LYS A 163 20.72 1.32 35.04
N TYR A 164 20.61 2.58 34.63
CA TYR A 164 20.67 2.96 33.22
C TYR A 164 21.55 4.19 33.00
N LEU A 165 22.05 4.30 31.78
CA LEU A 165 22.70 5.49 31.25
C LEU A 165 21.84 6.01 30.12
N LEU A 166 21.53 7.31 30.15
CA LEU A 166 20.77 7.97 29.10
C LEU A 166 21.64 8.98 28.39
N TYR A 167 21.58 9.02 27.07
CA TYR A 167 22.24 10.05 26.27
C TYR A 167 21.52 10.27 24.93
N LYS A 168 21.78 11.41 24.30
CA LYS A 168 21.23 11.74 22.99
C LYS A 168 21.94 10.95 21.89
N GLY A 169 21.16 10.28 21.05
CA GLY A 169 21.64 9.65 19.81
C GLY A 169 20.90 10.18 18.59
N TYR A 170 21.29 9.66 17.43
CA TYR A 170 20.67 10.03 16.15
C TYR A 170 20.17 8.79 15.42
N LEU A 171 18.96 8.91 14.87
CA LEU A 171 18.32 7.95 13.99
C LEU A 171 18.34 8.50 12.56
N THR A 172 18.99 7.77 11.64
CA THR A 172 18.91 8.07 10.21
C THR A 172 17.72 7.31 9.64
N ILE A 173 16.72 8.03 9.13
CA ILE A 173 15.55 7.43 8.48
C ILE A 173 15.74 7.50 6.97
N ASN A 174 15.81 6.35 6.31
CA ASN A 174 15.84 6.29 4.85
C ASN A 174 14.39 6.28 4.32
N ASN A 175 13.77 7.46 4.27
CA ASN A 175 12.57 7.82 3.50
C ASN A 175 11.34 6.89 3.44
N THR A 176 11.23 5.82 4.22
CA THR A 176 10.00 5.02 4.34
C THR A 176 9.53 5.10 5.79
N LEU A 177 8.30 5.62 5.96
CA LEU A 177 7.84 6.23 7.22
C LEU A 177 7.60 5.20 8.35
N ASP A 178 7.53 3.90 8.05
CA ASP A 178 7.07 2.89 9.03
C ASP A 178 7.90 1.59 9.10
N ASP A 179 8.81 1.31 8.16
CA ASP A 179 9.52 0.02 8.10
C ASP A 179 10.89 0.00 8.83
N GLU A 180 11.46 1.15 9.19
CA GLU A 180 12.88 1.23 9.54
C GLU A 180 13.24 1.57 11.00
N ILE A 181 12.28 1.64 11.94
CA ILE A 181 12.65 1.80 13.37
C ILE A 181 13.52 0.62 13.84
N ASN A 182 13.41 -0.55 13.19
CA ASN A 182 14.17 -1.76 13.55
C ASN A 182 15.50 -1.94 12.80
N GLN A 183 15.81 -1.10 11.80
CA GLN A 183 17.05 -1.21 11.01
C GLN A 183 17.94 0.03 11.08
N ALA A 184 17.54 1.05 11.82
CA ALA A 184 18.31 2.27 11.93
C ALA A 184 19.64 2.02 12.67
N ALA A 185 20.75 2.38 12.01
CA ALA A 185 22.03 2.46 12.67
C ALA A 185 21.99 3.61 13.69
N ILE A 186 22.15 3.28 14.97
CA ILE A 186 22.30 4.28 16.02
C ILE A 186 23.67 4.90 15.84
N MET A 187 23.69 6.18 15.47
CA MET A 187 24.93 6.94 15.35
C MET A 187 25.13 7.80 16.60
N THR A 188 26.34 7.76 17.14
CA THR A 188 26.78 8.64 18.24
C THR A 188 27.27 10.00 17.73
N THR A 189 27.40 10.16 16.42
CA THR A 189 27.77 11.40 15.75
C THR A 189 26.78 11.68 14.61
N PRO A 190 26.39 12.95 14.37
CA PRO A 190 25.46 13.27 13.29
C PRO A 190 26.06 12.85 11.93
N PRO A 191 25.32 12.13 11.07
CA PRO A 191 25.79 11.76 9.75
C PRO A 191 26.01 12.99 8.86
N PRO A 192 26.88 12.90 7.84
CA PRO A 192 27.01 13.96 6.84
C PRO A 192 25.66 14.22 6.17
N ILE A 193 25.34 15.50 6.00
CA ILE A 193 24.03 16.02 5.56
C ILE A 193 23.80 15.66 4.09
N GLU A 194 23.39 14.41 3.82
CA GLU A 194 22.88 14.01 2.52
C GLU A 194 21.50 13.38 2.70
N SER A 195 20.46 14.16 2.37
CA SER A 195 19.06 13.77 2.09
C SER A 195 18.25 12.96 3.12
N SER A 196 18.86 12.48 4.20
CA SER A 196 18.19 11.68 5.23
C SER A 196 17.54 12.55 6.31
N LYS A 197 16.32 12.20 6.72
CA LYS A 197 15.65 12.83 7.85
C LYS A 197 16.30 12.30 9.13
N ILE A 198 17.30 13.02 9.65
CA ILE A 198 17.91 12.72 10.95
C ILE A 198 16.88 13.05 12.03
N ARG A 199 16.70 12.16 12.99
CA ARG A 199 15.88 12.40 14.18
C ARG A 199 16.68 12.17 15.44
N ASP A 200 16.47 13.04 16.41
CA ASP A 200 17.01 12.85 17.75
C ASP A 200 16.28 11.71 18.46
N ILE A 201 17.04 10.87 19.18
CA ILE A 201 16.53 9.77 20.00
C ILE A 201 17.19 9.80 21.37
N LEU A 202 16.53 9.23 22.37
CA LEU A 202 17.13 8.99 23.67
C LEU A 202 17.63 7.55 23.73
N VAL A 203 18.95 7.38 23.75
CA VAL A 203 19.58 6.06 23.86
C VAL A 203 19.62 5.66 25.32
N VAL A 204 19.21 4.42 25.59
CA VAL A 204 19.25 3.79 26.91
C VAL A 204 20.27 2.67 26.89
N CYS A 205 21.27 2.79 27.74
CA CYS A 205 22.20 1.71 28.04
C CYS A 205 21.99 1.22 29.47
N ASP A 206 22.45 0.01 29.76
CA ASP A 206 22.56 -0.46 31.14
C ASP A 206 23.73 0.24 31.86
N SER A 207 23.89 -0.05 33.16
CA SER A 207 24.97 0.52 33.96
C SER A 207 26.39 0.13 33.50
N SER A 208 26.54 -0.89 32.66
CA SER A 208 27.82 -1.27 32.05
C SER A 208 28.12 -0.52 30.76
N GLY A 209 27.16 0.27 30.25
CA GLY A 209 27.27 0.95 28.96
C GLY A 209 26.80 0.09 27.77
N THR A 210 26.25 -1.10 28.02
CA THR A 210 25.72 -1.95 26.96
C THR A 210 24.38 -1.40 26.49
N PHE A 211 24.21 -1.27 25.17
CA PHE A 211 22.97 -0.80 24.57
C PHE A 211 21.77 -1.68 24.94
N VAL A 212 20.69 -1.05 25.43
CA VAL A 212 19.44 -1.73 25.76
C VAL A 212 18.38 -1.42 24.71
N THR A 213 18.09 -0.13 24.49
CA THR A 213 17.08 0.31 23.51
C THR A 213 17.26 1.78 23.17
N SER A 214 16.53 2.24 22.16
CA SER A 214 16.33 3.65 21.87
C SER A 214 14.87 4.04 22.08
N LEU A 215 14.66 5.18 22.72
CA LEU A 215 13.35 5.78 22.94
C LEU A 215 13.13 6.90 21.92
N TYR A 216 11.98 6.86 21.25
CA TYR A 216 11.64 7.74 20.14
C TYR A 216 10.16 8.12 20.19
N HIS A 217 9.88 9.39 19.87
CA HIS A 217 8.53 9.90 19.66
C HIS A 217 8.45 10.69 18.34
N PRO A 218 7.52 10.37 17.41
CA PRO A 218 7.52 10.95 16.07
C PRO A 218 7.16 12.43 15.97
N SER A 219 6.44 12.98 16.94
CA SER A 219 6.14 14.42 17.01
C SER A 219 7.29 15.25 17.59
N VAL A 220 8.29 14.61 18.21
CA VAL A 220 9.47 15.29 18.75
C VAL A 220 10.52 15.32 17.65
N LEU A 221 10.38 16.30 16.74
CA LEU A 221 11.31 16.51 15.63
C LEU A 221 12.68 17.02 16.12
N ASN A 222 12.66 17.87 17.15
CA ASN A 222 13.84 18.33 17.88
C ASN A 222 13.65 17.90 19.34
N PHE A 223 14.51 16.99 19.81
CA PHE A 223 14.48 16.50 21.19
C PHE A 223 14.70 17.61 22.22
N ILE A 224 15.33 18.70 21.79
CA ILE A 224 15.66 19.85 22.63
C ILE A 224 14.60 20.93 22.43
N ASP A 225 13.46 20.77 23.10
CA ASP A 225 12.55 21.88 23.35
C ASP A 225 12.96 22.56 24.67
N GLU A 226 13.34 23.84 24.59
CA GLU A 226 13.83 24.60 25.74
C GLU A 226 12.69 24.86 26.73
N GLY A 227 12.49 23.91 27.66
CA GLY A 227 11.51 24.05 28.73
C GLY A 227 10.85 22.76 29.18
N LYS A 228 10.95 21.67 28.41
CA LYS A 228 10.41 20.36 28.79
C LYS A 228 11.32 19.62 29.77
N GLN A 229 10.72 18.97 30.75
CA GLN A 229 11.43 18.05 31.64
C GLN A 229 11.60 16.69 30.98
N LEU A 230 12.62 15.94 31.38
CA LEU A 230 12.84 14.59 30.88
C LEU A 230 11.68 13.66 31.25
N SER A 231 11.07 13.84 32.41
CA SER A 231 9.83 13.17 32.82
C SER A 231 8.73 13.31 31.76
N ASP A 232 8.45 14.52 31.29
CA ASP A 232 7.42 14.79 30.28
C ASP A 232 7.68 14.02 28.98
N PHE A 233 8.94 14.00 28.51
CA PHE A 233 9.31 13.24 27.31
C PHE A 233 9.18 11.72 27.51
N ILE A 234 9.60 11.21 28.66
CA ILE A 234 9.47 9.79 28.98
C ILE A 234 7.99 9.40 29.02
N ASP A 235 7.12 10.27 29.54
CA ASP A 235 5.66 10.08 29.54
C ASP A 235 5.09 10.09 28.11
N GLU A 236 5.49 11.05 27.26
CA GLU A 236 5.09 11.09 25.84
C GLU A 236 5.49 9.80 25.09
N VAL A 237 6.73 9.33 25.27
CA VAL A 237 7.18 8.05 24.66
C VAL A 237 6.39 6.86 25.21
N ALA A 238 6.06 6.86 26.51
CA ALA A 238 5.25 5.80 27.12
C ALA A 238 3.85 5.76 26.51
N ASP A 239 3.21 6.91 26.38
CA ASP A 239 1.87 7.06 25.82
C ASP A 239 1.84 6.64 24.36
N TYR A 240 2.81 7.08 23.55
CA TYR A 240 2.95 6.64 22.17
C TYR A 240 3.13 5.12 22.05
N SER A 241 4.00 4.54 22.89
CA SER A 241 4.23 3.08 22.89
C SER A 241 2.95 2.32 23.27
N ASN A 242 2.18 2.84 24.24
CA ASN A 242 0.91 2.26 24.65
C ASN A 242 -0.14 2.36 23.54
N GLU A 243 -0.28 3.52 22.90
CA GLU A 243 -1.22 3.72 21.80
C GLU A 243 -0.89 2.78 20.64
N ARG A 244 0.39 2.69 20.25
CA ARG A 244 0.85 1.77 19.20
C ARG A 244 0.56 0.30 19.54
N LEU A 245 0.71 -0.12 20.79
CA LEU A 245 0.32 -1.47 21.24
C LEU A 245 -1.18 -1.70 21.15
N ILE A 246 -2.00 -0.74 21.58
CA ILE A 246 -3.46 -0.82 21.47
C ILE A 246 -3.87 -0.94 20.01
N GLN A 247 -3.28 -0.14 19.11
CA GLN A 247 -3.54 -0.22 17.68
C GLN A 247 -3.12 -1.58 17.09
N TYR A 248 -1.97 -2.11 17.50
CA TYR A 248 -1.55 -3.47 17.14
C TYR A 248 -2.59 -4.51 17.57
N GLU A 249 -3.04 -4.48 18.82
CA GLU A 249 -4.04 -5.43 19.34
C GLU A 249 -5.38 -5.33 18.61
N LEU A 250 -5.86 -4.10 18.35
CA LEU A 250 -7.09 -3.86 17.59
C LEU A 250 -6.98 -4.39 16.16
N ASN A 251 -5.89 -4.11 15.46
CA ASN A 251 -5.68 -4.58 14.09
C ASN A 251 -5.46 -6.09 14.03
N ARG A 252 -4.74 -6.66 14.99
CA ARG A 252 -4.58 -8.11 15.12
C ARG A 252 -5.93 -8.79 15.30
N LYS A 253 -6.80 -8.24 16.15
CA LYS A 253 -8.15 -8.76 16.38
C LYS A 253 -9.00 -8.75 15.10
N LYS A 254 -8.94 -7.67 14.32
CA LYS A 254 -9.62 -7.58 13.00
C LYS A 254 -9.15 -8.68 12.05
N ILE A 255 -7.85 -8.99 12.02
CA ILE A 255 -7.30 -10.06 11.17
C ILE A 255 -7.67 -11.45 11.71
N GLU A 256 -7.50 -11.69 13.02
CA GLU A 256 -7.67 -13.01 13.62
C GLU A 256 -9.13 -13.45 13.75
N LEU A 257 -10.02 -12.53 14.17
CA LEU A 257 -11.41 -12.86 14.49
C LEU A 257 -12.39 -12.45 13.39
N GLU A 258 -12.08 -11.37 12.67
CA GLU A 258 -12.97 -10.78 11.69
C GLU A 258 -12.52 -11.05 10.25
N ASP A 259 -11.36 -11.70 10.03
CA ASP A 259 -10.79 -11.97 8.71
C ASP A 259 -10.71 -10.72 7.80
N GLN A 260 -10.48 -9.56 8.42
CA GLN A 260 -10.33 -8.27 7.74
C GLN A 260 -8.86 -8.02 7.37
N PHE A 261 -8.41 -8.66 6.29
CA PHE A 261 -7.05 -8.49 5.76
C PHE A 261 -7.00 -8.36 4.23
N TRP A 262 -8.17 -8.26 3.60
CA TRP A 262 -8.31 -8.05 2.15
C TRP A 262 -8.09 -6.59 1.78
N ASP A 263 -7.35 -6.38 0.70
CA ASP A 263 -7.19 -5.10 0.03
C ASP A 263 -7.43 -5.29 -1.48
N TYR A 264 -7.32 -4.20 -2.24
CA TYR A 264 -7.56 -4.22 -3.67
C TYR A 264 -6.59 -5.15 -4.42
N ASN A 265 -5.30 -5.11 -4.06
CA ASN A 265 -4.26 -5.90 -4.70
C ASN A 265 -4.44 -7.40 -4.44
N LYS A 266 -4.86 -7.78 -3.22
CA LYS A 266 -5.15 -9.17 -2.85
C LYS A 266 -6.41 -9.70 -3.50
N ILE A 267 -7.48 -8.90 -3.60
CA ILE A 267 -8.75 -9.40 -4.13
C ILE A 267 -8.75 -9.50 -5.66
N LEU A 268 -8.01 -8.62 -6.33
CA LEU A 268 -8.05 -8.48 -7.79
C LEU A 268 -7.70 -9.78 -8.57
N PRO A 269 -6.66 -10.55 -8.22
CA PRO A 269 -6.38 -11.84 -8.87
C PRO A 269 -7.55 -12.82 -8.80
N PHE A 270 -8.30 -12.82 -7.69
CA PHE A 270 -9.47 -13.70 -7.52
C PHE A 270 -10.67 -13.21 -8.32
N VAL A 271 -10.87 -11.89 -8.41
CA VAL A 271 -11.92 -11.33 -9.28
C VAL A 271 -11.62 -11.61 -10.74
N PHE A 272 -10.37 -11.41 -11.16
CA PHE A 272 -9.91 -11.67 -12.52
C PHE A 272 -10.11 -13.15 -12.92
N THR A 273 -9.84 -14.08 -12.00
CA THR A 273 -9.96 -15.52 -12.25
C THR A 273 -11.33 -16.11 -11.89
N SER A 274 -12.27 -15.28 -11.39
CA SER A 274 -13.59 -15.74 -10.89
C SER A 274 -14.49 -16.40 -11.94
N LEU A 275 -14.18 -16.23 -13.23
CA LEU A 275 -14.89 -16.87 -14.34
C LEU A 275 -14.36 -18.26 -14.67
N PHE A 276 -13.15 -18.58 -14.22
CA PHE A 276 -12.41 -19.79 -14.61
C PHE A 276 -12.05 -20.67 -13.43
N THR A 277 -12.22 -20.19 -12.21
CA THR A 277 -11.79 -20.88 -10.99
C THR A 277 -12.84 -20.78 -9.89
N ASP A 278 -12.93 -21.82 -9.07
CA ASP A 278 -13.79 -21.88 -7.88
C ASP A 278 -13.07 -21.35 -6.63
N ASN A 279 -12.08 -20.46 -6.81
CA ASN A 279 -11.25 -19.93 -5.74
C ASN A 279 -12.02 -19.01 -4.78
N MET A 280 -13.20 -18.55 -5.19
CA MET A 280 -14.04 -17.63 -4.45
C MET A 280 -15.52 -18.03 -4.58
N LYS A 281 -16.21 -18.26 -3.47
CA LYS A 281 -17.60 -18.75 -3.43
C LYS A 281 -18.49 -17.80 -2.64
N PRO A 282 -19.64 -17.36 -3.20
CA PRO A 282 -20.58 -16.53 -2.46
C PRO A 282 -21.37 -17.36 -1.45
N VAL A 283 -21.24 -17.04 -0.16
CA VAL A 283 -21.96 -17.72 0.93
C VAL A 283 -23.24 -16.97 1.28
N SER A 284 -23.16 -15.64 1.40
CA SER A 284 -24.34 -14.85 1.77
C SER A 284 -25.24 -14.57 0.58
N ARG A 285 -26.53 -14.34 0.84
CA ARG A 285 -27.51 -13.97 -0.20
C ARG A 285 -27.09 -12.71 -0.97
N THR A 286 -26.52 -11.71 -0.29
CA THR A 286 -26.03 -10.48 -0.92
C THR A 286 -24.82 -10.76 -1.81
N ALA A 287 -23.90 -11.64 -1.37
CA ALA A 287 -22.79 -12.07 -2.21
C ALA A 287 -23.28 -12.83 -3.45
N GLN A 288 -24.26 -13.74 -3.31
CA GLN A 288 -24.81 -14.49 -4.43
C GLN A 288 -25.38 -13.58 -5.52
N TRP A 289 -26.15 -12.55 -5.13
CA TRP A 289 -26.65 -11.55 -6.08
C TRP A 289 -25.53 -10.76 -6.75
N MET A 290 -24.53 -10.33 -5.98
CA MET A 290 -23.37 -9.62 -6.51
C MET A 290 -22.62 -10.46 -7.55
N PHE A 291 -22.33 -11.74 -7.25
CA PHE A 291 -21.71 -12.66 -8.20
C PHE A 291 -22.58 -12.92 -9.43
N GLY A 292 -23.90 -13.08 -9.25
CA GLY A 292 -24.82 -13.28 -10.36
C GLY A 292 -24.81 -12.08 -11.32
N ILE A 293 -24.92 -10.86 -10.79
CA ILE A 293 -24.82 -9.62 -11.58
C ILE A 293 -23.46 -9.53 -12.27
N HIS A 294 -22.39 -9.85 -11.55
CA HIS A 294 -21.04 -9.89 -12.09
C HIS A 294 -20.94 -10.83 -13.29
N TYR A 295 -21.32 -12.09 -13.14
CA TYR A 295 -21.24 -13.09 -14.20
C TYR A 295 -22.09 -12.74 -15.42
N VAL A 296 -23.30 -12.20 -15.22
CA VAL A 296 -24.15 -11.74 -16.33
C VAL A 296 -23.46 -10.62 -17.12
N ILE A 297 -22.91 -9.61 -16.42
CA ILE A 297 -22.23 -8.50 -17.09
C ILE A 297 -20.99 -8.98 -17.84
N ILE A 298 -20.16 -9.81 -17.21
CA ILE A 298 -18.95 -10.30 -17.89
C ILE A 298 -19.28 -11.21 -19.06
N PHE A 299 -20.32 -12.04 -18.95
CA PHE A 299 -20.79 -12.85 -20.08
C PHE A 299 -21.11 -11.98 -21.30
N PHE A 300 -21.83 -10.87 -21.13
CA PHE A 300 -22.12 -9.95 -22.23
C PHE A 300 -20.86 -9.27 -22.79
N ILE A 301 -19.92 -8.89 -21.92
CA ILE A 301 -18.65 -8.29 -22.37
C ILE A 301 -17.82 -9.30 -23.18
N VAL A 302 -17.70 -10.55 -22.70
CA VAL A 302 -16.96 -11.61 -23.40
C VAL A 302 -17.65 -11.99 -24.71
N ALA A 303 -18.97 -12.10 -24.73
CA ALA A 303 -19.74 -12.33 -25.95
C ALA A 303 -19.54 -11.18 -26.97
N ALA A 304 -19.51 -9.93 -26.51
CA ALA A 304 -19.21 -8.78 -27.36
C ALA A 304 -17.76 -8.83 -27.90
N LEU A 305 -16.77 -9.23 -27.09
CA LEU A 305 -15.39 -9.41 -27.54
C LEU A 305 -15.31 -10.49 -28.63
N LEU A 306 -15.93 -11.64 -28.40
CA LEU A 306 -15.97 -12.76 -29.35
C LEU A 306 -16.68 -12.37 -30.65
N SER A 307 -17.82 -11.68 -30.57
CA SER A 307 -18.55 -11.20 -31.75
C SER A 307 -17.71 -10.21 -32.57
N ASN A 308 -17.04 -9.25 -31.91
CA ASN A 308 -16.13 -8.30 -32.56
C ASN A 308 -14.93 -9.00 -33.23
N TYR A 309 -14.45 -10.08 -32.63
CA TYR A 309 -13.35 -10.88 -33.18
C TYR A 309 -13.81 -11.70 -34.40
N LEU A 310 -14.90 -12.44 -34.27
CA LEU A 310 -15.45 -13.29 -35.34
C LEU A 310 -15.89 -12.48 -36.55
N GLY A 311 -16.56 -11.34 -36.35
CA GLY A 311 -16.97 -10.46 -37.45
C GLY A 311 -15.81 -9.87 -38.26
N ARG A 312 -14.58 -9.93 -37.74
CA ARG A 312 -13.36 -9.54 -38.47
C ARG A 312 -12.72 -10.69 -39.22
N ILE A 313 -12.78 -11.91 -38.68
CA ILE A 313 -12.24 -13.11 -39.35
C ILE A 313 -13.14 -13.53 -40.50
N PHE A 314 -14.45 -13.41 -40.31
CA PHE A 314 -15.47 -13.78 -41.28
C PHE A 314 -16.26 -12.53 -41.72
N PRO A 315 -15.66 -11.61 -42.49
CA PRO A 315 -16.40 -10.50 -43.08
C PRO A 315 -17.45 -11.05 -44.04
N LYS A 316 -18.70 -10.60 -43.90
CA LYS A 316 -19.80 -10.93 -44.81
C LYS A 316 -19.61 -10.31 -46.19
#